data_AF-A0A7J0APF2-F1
#
_entry.id   AF-A0A7J0APF2-F1
#
_cell.length_a   1.000
_cell.length_b   1.000
_cell.length_c   1.000
_cell.angle_alpha   90.00
_cell.angle_beta   90.00
_cell.angle_gamma   90.00
#
_symmetry.space_group_name_H-M   'P 1'
#
loop_
_entity.id
_entity.type
_entity.pdbx_description
1 polymer ?
#
loop_
_entity_poly.entity_id
_entity_poly.type
_entity_poly.pdbx_seq_one_letter_code
_entity_poly.pdbx_strand_id
1 'polypeptide(L)'
;MPFYTYPNRWKNTPGERHRTALTLIVPWHNTTTNTYQTFYYRVPVTPAEMPRLVSNHSYQIDLNVGMLGSAMPETPVEITGNYRVVDWARETIDVNIKDYRYLVVSPTTYRMDNTEDFTLNFYSSHPVEVDDITMTYQRFSYITETGNSEMGTVVYFPTSKEVIDRSVTPDGIKMVEYSENITTAPNSKQYSFSLKHKLEVWTPLDKDGIIVPQTGYRNLSDTTNIQNSIQKYLRSDSPEPAYSPYTFKVTLRHKDNPEFKASFTVVQYPAMYIQADKNPGGEYRTSPLSSSSFGYVFVNPEYTPAGRFIPAYWTNSSDLGGVHGITSNATNKNPNMYVINLTALSGNYESYIIGDPRALNVNNNLVGNPGQLTAVASPTIQDWAVEAEALYNESNQKRRLQWYYPTQEGSSTRNMIAPKIRVASSYGVCNNGTSTQNLRRRCASYQEQGFPAGRWRVPTYSEVEFIVKLSTKGIIPLLFTKGATYLTAQGFVRVEDDDKGSITLLTNTTSGSVRAVYDEWYWEKETNYVLQNNSSGGYDFTWCDMPMRNPQN
;
A
#
# COMPACT_ATOMS: atom_id res chain seq x y z
N MET A 1 43.74 -6.64 8.89
CA MET A 1 45.14 -7.09 8.77
C MET A 1 45.50 -7.10 7.28
N PRO A 2 46.48 -6.32 6.82
CA PRO A 2 46.91 -6.37 5.42
C PRO A 2 47.65 -7.69 5.14
N PHE A 3 47.52 -8.19 3.92
CA PHE A 3 48.27 -9.34 3.42
C PHE A 3 49.35 -8.86 2.46
N TYR A 4 50.57 -9.34 2.65
CA TYR A 4 51.67 -9.12 1.72
C TYR A 4 51.84 -10.36 0.86
N THR A 5 52.05 -10.16 -0.44
CA THR A 5 52.22 -11.25 -1.40
C THR A 5 53.28 -10.88 -2.42
N TYR A 6 53.91 -11.90 -3.00
CA TYR A 6 54.78 -11.73 -4.15
C TYR A 6 53.96 -11.47 -5.42
N PRO A 7 54.57 -10.85 -6.45
CA PRO A 7 53.98 -10.75 -7.79
C PRO A 7 53.58 -12.13 -8.30
N ASN A 8 52.42 -12.20 -8.97
CA ASN A 8 51.89 -13.44 -9.51
C ASN A 8 51.13 -13.14 -10.81
N ARG A 9 51.02 -14.10 -11.72
CA ARG A 9 50.27 -13.95 -12.98
C ARG A 9 49.57 -15.26 -13.30
N TRP A 10 48.34 -15.18 -13.76
CA TRP A 10 47.50 -16.34 -14.07
C TRP A 10 46.71 -16.13 -15.37
N LYS A 11 45.96 -17.15 -15.78
CA LYS A 11 45.00 -17.06 -16.90
C LYS A 11 43.57 -17.18 -16.38
N ASN A 12 42.64 -16.41 -16.93
CA ASN A 12 41.22 -16.51 -16.57
C ASN A 12 40.54 -17.66 -17.33
N THR A 13 41.00 -18.89 -17.10
CA THR A 13 40.46 -20.10 -17.72
C THR A 13 39.77 -20.99 -16.69
N PRO A 14 38.69 -21.70 -17.07
CA PRO A 14 38.11 -22.74 -16.21
C PRO A 14 39.20 -23.74 -15.79
N GLY A 15 39.46 -23.86 -14.48
CA GLY A 15 40.49 -24.75 -13.93
C GLY A 15 41.79 -24.08 -13.48
N GLU A 16 41.93 -22.75 -13.57
CA GLU A 16 43.08 -22.03 -13.01
C GLU A 16 43.14 -22.17 -11.48
N ARG A 17 44.26 -22.71 -10.98
CA ARG A 17 44.49 -22.96 -9.54
C ARG A 17 45.43 -21.95 -8.88
N HIS A 18 46.18 -21.18 -9.66
CA HIS A 18 47.19 -20.25 -9.15
C HIS A 18 46.67 -18.81 -9.01
N ARG A 19 45.38 -18.55 -9.29
CA ARG A 19 44.76 -17.24 -9.10
C ARG A 19 44.78 -16.87 -7.62
N THR A 20 45.49 -15.80 -7.29
CA THR A 20 45.50 -15.25 -5.94
C THR A 20 44.09 -14.76 -5.58
N ALA A 21 43.60 -15.16 -4.42
CA ALA A 21 42.29 -14.77 -3.89
C ALA A 21 42.35 -14.75 -2.36
N LEU A 22 41.48 -13.96 -1.74
CA LEU A 22 41.21 -14.02 -0.30
C LEU A 22 39.99 -14.89 -0.06
N THR A 23 39.97 -15.61 1.06
CA THR A 23 38.76 -16.29 1.52
C THR A 23 38.16 -15.48 2.65
N LEU A 24 36.96 -14.95 2.43
CA LEU A 24 36.20 -14.23 3.45
C LEU A 24 35.29 -15.23 4.17
N ILE A 25 35.37 -15.23 5.50
CA ILE A 25 34.62 -16.14 6.37
C ILE A 25 33.62 -15.28 7.15
N VAL A 26 32.33 -15.47 6.88
CA VAL A 26 31.26 -14.65 7.47
C VAL A 26 30.27 -15.54 8.21
N PRO A 27 30.09 -15.36 9.53
CA PRO A 27 28.97 -15.96 10.25
C PRO A 27 27.67 -15.24 9.90
N TRP A 28 26.68 -15.99 9.41
CA TRP A 28 25.33 -15.52 9.19
C TRP A 28 24.40 -16.04 10.29
N HIS A 29 23.51 -15.18 10.77
CA HIS A 29 22.49 -15.54 11.74
C HIS A 29 21.20 -15.89 11.01
N ASN A 30 20.69 -17.11 11.25
CA ASN A 30 19.38 -17.52 10.77
C ASN A 30 18.33 -17.09 11.80
N THR A 31 17.47 -16.16 11.43
CA THR A 31 16.42 -15.60 12.30
C THR A 31 15.27 -16.57 12.56
N THR A 32 15.07 -17.60 11.72
CA THR A 32 13.99 -18.60 11.89
C THR A 32 14.38 -19.68 12.90
N THR A 33 15.62 -20.15 12.82
CA THR A 33 16.14 -21.22 13.69
C THR A 33 16.94 -20.69 14.88
N ASN A 34 17.22 -19.38 14.91
CA ASN A 34 18.05 -18.70 15.89
C ASN A 34 19.47 -19.31 16.02
N THR A 35 20.07 -19.72 14.90
CA THR A 35 21.40 -20.35 14.86
C THR A 35 22.36 -19.55 14.00
N TYR A 36 23.65 -19.59 14.34
CA TYR A 36 24.72 -19.05 13.49
C TYR A 36 25.28 -20.15 12.59
N GLN A 37 25.47 -19.82 11.31
CA GLN A 37 26.15 -20.69 10.36
C GLN A 37 27.23 -19.89 9.63
N THR A 38 28.42 -20.46 9.52
CA THR A 38 29.53 -19.83 8.81
C THR A 38 29.42 -20.10 7.32
N PHE A 39 29.58 -19.05 6.51
CA PHE A 39 29.63 -19.11 5.07
C PHE A 39 30.97 -18.58 4.53
N TYR A 40 31.41 -19.17 3.42
CA TYR A 40 32.71 -18.93 2.81
C TYR A 40 32.55 -18.29 1.43
N TYR A 41 33.32 -17.22 1.21
CA TYR A 41 33.35 -16.45 -0.03
C TYR A 41 34.78 -16.36 -0.56
N ARG A 42 34.93 -16.45 -1.87
CA ARG A 42 36.20 -16.26 -2.56
C ARG A 42 36.22 -14.85 -3.15
N VAL A 43 37.15 -14.03 -2.70
CA VAL A 43 37.34 -12.67 -3.14
C VAL A 43 38.57 -12.61 -4.05
N PRO A 44 38.43 -12.33 -5.35
CA PRO A 44 39.56 -12.05 -6.21
C PRO A 44 40.30 -10.80 -5.72
N VAL A 45 41.64 -10.80 -5.77
CA VAL A 45 42.45 -9.65 -5.34
C VAL A 45 42.61 -8.56 -6.41
N THR A 46 42.27 -8.87 -7.66
CA THR A 46 42.31 -7.96 -8.79
C THR A 46 41.07 -8.15 -9.65
N PRO A 47 40.68 -7.13 -10.44
CA PRO A 47 39.60 -7.26 -11.41
C PRO A 47 39.98 -8.27 -12.51
N ALA A 48 38.97 -8.84 -13.18
CA ALA A 48 39.18 -9.90 -14.16
C ALA A 48 40.10 -9.46 -15.31
N GLU A 49 40.06 -8.19 -15.71
CA GLU A 49 40.90 -7.62 -16.78
C GLU A 49 42.39 -7.55 -16.39
N MET A 50 42.71 -7.69 -15.09
CA MET A 50 44.07 -7.67 -14.56
C MET A 50 44.43 -9.02 -13.90
N PRO A 51 44.72 -10.09 -14.67
CA PRO A 51 45.08 -11.41 -14.12
C PRO A 51 46.54 -11.47 -13.66
N ARG A 52 46.99 -10.43 -12.92
CA ARG A 52 48.33 -10.31 -12.38
C ARG A 52 48.38 -9.42 -11.15
N LEU A 53 49.31 -9.73 -10.26
CA LEU A 53 49.83 -8.87 -9.21
C LEU A 53 51.22 -8.38 -9.61
N VAL A 54 51.46 -7.08 -9.46
CA VAL A 54 52.75 -6.45 -9.74
C VAL A 54 53.42 -6.02 -8.43
N SER A 55 54.75 -6.05 -8.41
CA SER A 55 55.54 -5.61 -7.25
C SER A 55 55.34 -4.13 -6.96
N ASN A 56 55.53 -3.73 -5.69
CA ASN A 56 55.46 -2.34 -5.27
C ASN A 56 54.11 -1.66 -5.54
N HIS A 57 53.01 -2.41 -5.40
CA HIS A 57 51.65 -1.88 -5.53
C HIS A 57 50.79 -2.31 -4.34
N SER A 58 49.90 -1.41 -3.91
CA SER A 58 48.84 -1.69 -2.95
C SER A 58 47.53 -1.97 -3.68
N TYR A 59 46.80 -2.98 -3.21
CA TYR A 59 45.51 -3.42 -3.75
C TYR A 59 44.44 -3.22 -2.69
N GLN A 60 43.54 -2.26 -2.89
CA GLN A 60 42.37 -2.04 -2.06
C GLN A 60 41.15 -2.69 -2.73
N ILE A 61 40.37 -3.41 -1.94
CA ILE A 61 39.20 -4.17 -2.38
C ILE A 61 38.01 -3.75 -1.51
N ASP A 62 37.03 -3.10 -2.10
CA ASP A 62 35.79 -2.72 -1.42
C ASP A 62 34.70 -3.75 -1.78
N LEU A 63 34.11 -4.39 -0.77
CA LEU A 63 33.20 -5.53 -0.93
C LEU A 63 31.82 -5.21 -0.35
N ASN A 64 30.77 -5.62 -1.07
CA ASN A 64 29.41 -5.68 -0.57
C ASN A 64 28.95 -7.13 -0.54
N VAL A 65 28.67 -7.69 0.64
CA VAL A 65 28.22 -9.07 0.81
C VAL A 65 26.72 -9.10 1.07
N GLY A 66 25.93 -9.28 0.01
CA GLY A 66 24.46 -9.31 0.09
C GLY A 66 23.82 -10.68 -0.13
N MET A 67 24.60 -11.74 -0.34
CA MET A 67 24.11 -13.08 -0.66
C MET A 67 24.76 -14.15 0.21
N LEU A 68 24.10 -15.29 0.40
CA LEU A 68 24.67 -16.43 1.11
C LEU A 68 25.86 -17.02 0.32
N GLY A 69 26.95 -17.30 1.04
CA GLY A 69 28.14 -17.94 0.50
C GLY A 69 27.99 -19.46 0.44
N SER A 70 29.12 -20.17 0.39
CA SER A 70 29.11 -21.63 0.52
C SER A 70 29.11 -22.03 1.98
N ALA A 71 28.36 -23.06 2.35
CA ALA A 71 28.47 -23.68 3.68
C ALA A 71 29.74 -24.56 3.81
N MET A 72 30.41 -24.85 2.70
CA MET A 72 31.61 -25.67 2.65
C MET A 72 32.85 -24.80 2.35
N PRO A 73 33.91 -24.88 3.16
CA PRO A 73 35.14 -24.09 2.95
C PRO A 73 35.88 -24.46 1.67
N GLU A 74 35.71 -25.69 1.18
CA GLU A 74 36.38 -26.22 -0.01
C GLU A 74 35.86 -25.61 -1.32
N THR A 75 34.61 -25.11 -1.30
CA THR A 75 33.89 -24.61 -2.47
C THR A 75 33.32 -23.21 -2.25
N PRO A 76 34.15 -22.21 -1.89
CA PRO A 76 33.69 -20.87 -1.58
C PRO A 76 33.04 -20.20 -2.80
N VAL A 77 31.98 -19.42 -2.57
CA VAL A 77 31.26 -18.68 -3.63
C VAL A 77 32.08 -17.45 -4.03
N GLU A 78 32.36 -17.27 -5.32
CA GLU A 78 33.10 -16.10 -5.79
C GLU A 78 32.24 -14.82 -5.71
N ILE A 79 32.82 -13.75 -5.15
CA ILE A 79 32.17 -12.44 -5.04
C ILE A 79 33.06 -11.36 -5.65
N THR A 80 32.44 -10.41 -6.34
CA THR A 80 33.14 -9.31 -7.01
C THR A 80 33.14 -8.07 -6.13
N GLY A 81 34.30 -7.40 -6.04
CA GLY A 81 34.45 -6.11 -5.37
C GLY A 81 34.79 -4.99 -6.33
N ASN A 82 34.89 -3.77 -5.80
CA ASN A 82 35.54 -2.65 -6.48
C ASN A 82 37.03 -2.64 -6.11
N TYR A 83 37.88 -2.35 -7.10
CA TYR A 83 39.33 -2.48 -6.97
C TYR A 83 40.03 -1.15 -7.20
N ARG A 84 40.96 -0.79 -6.31
CA ARG A 84 41.88 0.32 -6.49
C ARG A 84 43.32 -0.20 -6.37
N VAL A 85 44.13 0.04 -7.41
CA VAL A 85 45.53 -0.37 -7.47
C VAL A 85 46.42 0.88 -7.50
N VAL A 86 47.34 1.00 -6.55
CA VAL A 86 48.18 2.20 -6.37
C VAL A 86 49.65 1.81 -6.26
N ASP A 87 50.55 2.56 -6.90
CA ASP A 87 52.00 2.39 -6.76
C ASP A 87 52.43 2.78 -5.33
N TRP A 88 53.08 1.85 -4.64
CA TRP A 88 53.49 1.99 -3.24
C TRP A 88 54.55 3.07 -3.04
N ALA A 89 55.35 3.40 -4.06
CA ALA A 89 56.46 4.36 -3.94
C ALA A 89 56.10 5.83 -4.23
N ARG A 90 54.94 6.11 -4.82
CA ARG A 90 54.61 7.45 -5.35
C ARG A 90 53.45 8.17 -4.69
N GLU A 91 52.74 7.52 -3.78
CA GLU A 91 51.77 8.20 -2.92
C GLU A 91 52.24 8.19 -1.47
N THR A 92 52.03 9.30 -0.77
CA THR A 92 51.89 9.30 0.68
C THR A 92 50.66 8.46 1.00
N ILE A 93 50.86 7.14 1.05
CA ILE A 93 49.90 6.23 1.64
C ILE A 93 49.80 6.68 3.09
N ASP A 94 48.75 7.43 3.41
CA ASP A 94 48.37 7.69 4.78
C ASP A 94 48.34 6.34 5.49
N VAL A 95 48.90 6.28 6.70
CA VAL A 95 49.35 5.03 7.37
C VAL A 95 48.16 4.17 7.86
N ASN A 96 47.06 4.20 7.12
CA ASN A 96 45.78 3.60 7.45
C ASN A 96 45.39 2.39 6.57
N ILE A 97 46.38 1.69 6.01
CA ILE A 97 46.24 0.29 5.49
C ILE A 97 45.73 -0.69 6.59
N LYS A 98 45.60 -0.23 7.84
CA LYS A 98 45.15 -1.01 9.00
C LYS A 98 43.64 -1.04 9.21
N ASP A 99 42.86 -0.24 8.52
CA ASP A 99 41.49 0.05 8.97
C ASP A 99 40.44 -0.87 8.31
N TYR A 100 40.08 -1.95 9.00
CA TYR A 100 38.96 -2.78 8.58
C TYR A 100 37.65 -2.03 8.88
N ARG A 101 36.91 -1.68 7.83
CA ARG A 101 35.67 -0.91 7.92
C ARG A 101 34.46 -1.76 7.59
N TYR A 102 33.50 -1.80 8.51
CA TYR A 102 32.19 -2.37 8.26
C TYR A 102 31.11 -1.50 8.92
N LEU A 103 29.94 -1.49 8.29
CA LEU A 103 28.70 -0.90 8.78
C LEU A 103 27.57 -1.80 8.30
N VAL A 104 26.96 -2.55 9.22
CA VAL A 104 26.00 -3.60 8.89
C VAL A 104 24.66 -3.31 9.55
N VAL A 105 23.67 -3.01 8.71
CA VAL A 105 22.26 -2.86 9.11
C VAL A 105 21.47 -4.00 8.48
N SER A 106 20.82 -4.82 9.30
CA SER A 106 19.97 -5.92 8.85
C SER A 106 18.87 -6.22 9.87
N PRO A 107 17.60 -6.36 9.45
CA PRO A 107 17.09 -6.15 8.08
C PRO A 107 17.20 -4.67 7.62
N THR A 108 16.95 -4.41 6.33
CA THR A 108 16.98 -3.05 5.76
C THR A 108 15.60 -2.41 5.66
N THR A 109 14.54 -3.14 5.99
CA THR A 109 13.15 -2.64 5.98
C THR A 109 12.44 -3.08 7.24
N TYR A 110 11.78 -2.14 7.91
CA TYR A 110 11.05 -2.33 9.15
C TYR A 110 9.63 -1.83 8.99
N ARG A 111 8.68 -2.56 9.58
CA ARG A 111 7.27 -2.17 9.66
C ARG A 111 6.91 -1.90 11.11
N MET A 112 6.30 -0.75 11.37
CA MET A 112 5.79 -0.33 12.67
C MET A 112 4.29 -0.12 12.56
N ASP A 113 3.51 -0.80 13.39
CA ASP A 113 2.07 -0.68 13.42
C ASP A 113 1.63 0.05 14.69
N ASN A 114 0.99 1.21 14.50
CA ASN A 114 0.43 2.04 15.56
C ASN A 114 1.37 2.28 16.76
N THR A 115 2.65 2.51 16.48
CA THR A 115 3.68 2.80 17.48
C THR A 115 4.52 3.98 17.04
N GLU A 116 4.91 4.82 17.99
CA GLU A 116 5.65 6.07 17.74
C GLU A 116 7.16 5.89 17.83
N ASP A 117 7.62 4.96 18.68
CA ASP A 117 9.03 4.76 18.99
C ASP A 117 9.62 3.55 18.24
N PHE A 118 10.80 3.75 17.65
CA PHE A 118 11.59 2.75 16.94
C PHE A 118 13.01 2.70 17.51
N THR A 119 13.58 1.50 17.57
CA THR A 119 14.99 1.31 17.90
C THR A 119 15.61 0.25 16.99
N LEU A 120 16.74 0.59 16.39
CA LEU A 120 17.57 -0.29 15.58
C LEU A 120 18.92 -0.50 16.26
N ASN A 121 19.24 -1.76 16.53
CA ASN A 121 20.58 -2.15 16.94
C ASN A 121 21.36 -2.68 15.74
N PHE A 122 22.59 -2.21 15.56
CA PHE A 122 23.41 -2.55 14.40
C PHE A 122 24.91 -2.60 14.76
N TYR A 123 25.73 -3.09 13.83
CA TYR A 123 27.16 -3.24 14.05
C TYR A 123 27.96 -2.30 13.15
N SER A 124 28.99 -1.67 13.72
CA SER A 124 29.96 -0.86 12.98
C SER A 124 31.35 -1.06 13.58
N SER A 125 32.39 -0.91 12.77
CA SER A 125 33.77 -0.88 13.30
C SER A 125 34.19 0.51 13.80
N HIS A 126 33.49 1.56 13.38
CA HIS A 126 33.81 2.96 13.69
C HIS A 126 32.59 3.71 14.21
N PRO A 127 32.78 4.83 14.94
CA PRO A 127 31.70 5.74 15.29
C PRO A 127 30.85 6.12 14.09
N VAL A 128 29.54 6.10 14.28
CA VAL A 128 28.55 6.31 13.21
C VAL A 128 27.73 7.56 13.50
N GLU A 129 27.27 8.22 12.46
CA GLU A 129 26.27 9.28 12.53
C GLU A 129 25.23 9.13 11.43
N VAL A 130 24.13 9.87 11.59
CA VAL A 130 23.10 9.98 10.57
C VAL A 130 23.60 10.91 9.47
N ASP A 131 23.79 10.37 8.27
CA ASP A 131 24.14 11.13 7.07
C ASP A 131 22.92 11.86 6.52
N ASP A 132 21.81 11.14 6.38
CA ASP A 132 20.56 11.65 5.85
C ASP A 132 19.35 10.94 6.48
N ILE A 133 18.25 11.66 6.56
CA ILE A 133 16.93 11.13 6.91
C ILE A 133 15.88 11.86 6.08
N THR A 134 15.12 11.09 5.31
CA THR A 134 13.97 11.60 4.56
C THR A 134 12.70 10.95 5.06
N MET A 135 11.70 11.76 5.44
CA MET A 135 10.35 11.31 5.77
C MET A 135 9.44 11.52 4.56
N THR A 136 8.62 10.53 4.21
CA THR A 136 7.63 10.65 3.12
C THR A 136 6.26 10.20 3.59
N TYR A 137 5.22 10.96 3.24
CA TYR A 137 3.81 10.61 3.45
C TYR A 137 2.98 10.94 2.21
N GLN A 138 1.71 10.55 2.20
CA GLN A 138 0.80 10.68 1.07
C GLN A 138 -0.35 11.65 1.33
N ARG A 139 -0.92 12.20 0.25
CA ARG A 139 -2.21 12.91 0.26
C ARG A 139 -3.06 12.42 -0.91
N PHE A 140 -4.33 12.15 -0.63
CA PHE A 140 -5.26 11.52 -1.57
C PHE A 140 -6.19 12.53 -2.26
N SER A 141 -6.34 13.72 -1.67
CA SER A 141 -7.23 14.78 -2.14
C SER A 141 -6.45 16.02 -2.60
N TYR A 142 -5.28 15.82 -3.21
CA TYR A 142 -4.46 16.95 -3.70
C TYR A 142 -5.20 17.72 -4.79
N ILE A 143 -5.72 16.99 -5.79
CA ILE A 143 -6.58 17.53 -6.86
C ILE A 143 -8.05 17.29 -6.49
N THR A 144 -8.80 18.36 -6.29
CA THR A 144 -10.23 18.31 -5.92
C THR A 144 -11.16 19.00 -6.92
N GLU A 145 -10.61 19.56 -7.99
CA GLU A 145 -11.41 20.19 -9.04
C GLU A 145 -12.35 19.16 -9.68
N THR A 146 -13.65 19.42 -9.52
CA THR A 146 -14.73 18.58 -10.05
C THR A 146 -14.60 18.44 -11.56
N GLY A 147 -14.69 17.21 -12.07
CA GLY A 147 -14.54 16.92 -13.49
C GLY A 147 -13.09 16.90 -14.00
N ASN A 148 -12.07 17.10 -13.16
CA ASN A 148 -10.67 16.96 -13.56
C ASN A 148 -10.26 15.48 -13.69
N SER A 149 -9.50 15.12 -14.72
CA SER A 149 -9.02 13.75 -14.97
C SER A 149 -7.94 13.28 -13.98
N GLU A 150 -7.21 14.21 -13.36
CA GLU A 150 -6.19 13.95 -12.33
C GLU A 150 -6.79 13.87 -10.92
N MET A 151 -8.10 14.03 -10.77
CA MET A 151 -8.76 13.98 -9.47
C MET A 151 -8.54 12.64 -8.76
N GLY A 152 -8.17 12.71 -7.49
CA GLY A 152 -7.79 11.54 -6.68
C GLY A 152 -6.37 11.04 -6.92
N THR A 153 -5.55 11.73 -7.72
CA THR A 153 -4.12 11.40 -7.80
C THR A 153 -3.48 11.48 -6.41
N VAL A 154 -2.79 10.41 -6.02
CA VAL A 154 -2.04 10.37 -4.76
C VAL A 154 -0.73 11.12 -4.95
N VAL A 155 -0.52 12.13 -4.12
CA VAL A 155 0.72 12.93 -4.11
C VAL A 155 1.55 12.55 -2.89
N TYR A 156 2.84 12.35 -3.12
CA TYR A 156 3.83 12.03 -2.10
C TYR A 156 4.52 13.32 -1.66
N PHE A 157 4.77 13.49 -0.37
CA PHE A 157 5.46 14.65 0.19
C PHE A 157 6.77 14.21 0.84
N PRO A 158 7.89 14.22 0.09
CA PRO A 158 9.20 13.99 0.67
C PRO A 158 9.60 15.19 1.53
N THR A 159 10.10 14.93 2.73
CA THR A 159 10.54 15.93 3.69
C THR A 159 12.00 15.65 4.03
N SER A 160 12.88 16.57 3.66
CA SER A 160 14.33 16.43 3.85
C SER A 160 14.74 16.56 5.32
N LYS A 161 15.96 16.13 5.62
CA LYS A 161 16.57 16.27 6.95
C LYS A 161 16.53 17.71 7.46
N GLU A 162 16.83 18.71 6.61
CA GLU A 162 16.85 20.12 7.02
C GLU A 162 15.46 20.63 7.42
N VAL A 163 14.41 20.18 6.71
CA VAL A 163 13.03 20.54 7.05
C VAL A 163 12.61 19.83 8.33
N ILE A 164 12.96 18.55 8.50
CA ILE A 164 12.73 17.78 9.74
C ILE A 164 13.35 18.50 10.93
N ASP A 165 14.63 18.87 10.83
CA ASP A 165 15.39 19.49 11.92
C ASP A 165 14.83 20.88 12.30
N ARG A 166 14.24 21.61 11.34
CA ARG A 166 13.53 22.89 11.60
C ARG A 166 12.11 22.72 12.15
N SER A 167 11.54 21.53 12.08
CA SER A 167 10.14 21.25 12.47
C SER A 167 10.02 21.01 13.96
N VAL A 168 10.18 22.09 14.72
CA VAL A 168 10.11 22.12 16.19
C VAL A 168 9.15 23.23 16.62
N THR A 169 8.20 22.90 17.48
CA THR A 169 7.24 23.85 18.04
C THR A 169 7.89 24.76 19.09
N PRO A 170 7.30 25.92 19.43
CA PRO A 170 7.86 26.83 20.44
C PRO A 170 8.04 26.21 21.84
N ASP A 171 7.23 25.22 22.19
CA ASP A 171 7.31 24.42 23.41
C ASP A 171 8.30 23.23 23.30
N GLY A 172 9.02 23.11 22.19
CA GLY A 172 10.11 22.16 22.01
C GLY A 172 9.69 20.79 21.46
N ILE A 173 8.44 20.60 21.05
CA ILE A 173 7.97 19.34 20.45
C ILE A 173 8.50 19.25 19.01
N LYS A 174 9.29 18.22 18.74
CA LYS A 174 9.81 17.93 17.38
C LYS A 174 8.82 17.06 16.60
N MET A 175 8.78 17.26 15.29
CA MET A 175 8.05 16.37 14.38
C MET A 175 8.64 14.96 14.38
N VAL A 176 9.95 14.87 14.19
CA VAL A 176 10.72 13.63 14.24
C VAL A 176 11.87 13.85 15.22
N GLU A 177 11.97 12.98 16.20
CA GLU A 177 13.14 12.90 17.07
C GLU A 177 13.96 11.69 16.64
N TYR A 178 15.26 11.85 16.41
CA TYR A 178 16.15 10.74 16.07
C TYR A 178 17.50 10.88 16.76
N SER A 179 18.23 9.78 16.88
CA SER A 179 19.57 9.76 17.45
C SER A 179 20.57 10.50 16.57
N GLU A 180 20.80 11.80 16.84
CA GLU A 180 21.83 12.60 16.16
C GLU A 180 23.24 12.04 16.43
N ASN A 181 23.50 11.62 17.66
CA ASN A 181 24.73 10.95 18.07
C ASN A 181 24.47 9.48 18.37
N ILE A 182 24.94 8.61 17.50
CA ILE A 182 24.79 7.16 17.66
C ILE A 182 25.83 6.68 18.67
N THR A 183 25.34 6.08 19.74
CA THR A 183 26.15 5.52 20.82
C THR A 183 26.01 4.00 20.85
N THR A 184 26.91 3.35 21.58
CA THR A 184 26.82 1.92 21.83
C THR A 184 25.70 1.65 22.83
N ALA A 185 24.88 0.64 22.56
CA ALA A 185 23.78 0.26 23.44
C ALA A 185 24.33 -0.23 24.80
N PRO A 186 23.65 0.07 25.93
CA PRO A 186 24.08 -0.36 27.25
C PRO A 186 24.33 -1.88 27.27
N ASN A 187 25.51 -2.30 27.75
CA ASN A 187 25.91 -3.71 27.88
C ASN A 187 26.13 -4.48 26.56
N SER A 188 26.30 -3.81 25.42
CA SER A 188 26.65 -4.46 24.15
C SER A 188 27.73 -3.68 23.38
N LYS A 189 28.40 -4.34 22.43
CA LYS A 189 29.25 -3.67 21.41
C LYS A 189 28.44 -3.23 20.17
N GLN A 190 27.11 -3.21 20.26
CA GLN A 190 26.24 -2.78 19.16
C GLN A 190 25.97 -1.29 19.26
N TYR A 191 25.87 -0.63 18.12
CA TYR A 191 25.38 0.75 18.02
C TYR A 191 23.86 0.76 18.02
N SER A 192 23.25 1.79 18.59
CA SER A 192 21.79 1.95 18.64
C SER A 192 21.37 3.25 17.97
N PHE A 193 20.37 3.15 17.10
CA PHE A 193 19.65 4.26 16.51
C PHE A 193 18.21 4.27 17.02
N SER A 194 17.75 5.41 17.55
CA SER A 194 16.35 5.64 17.89
C SER A 194 15.69 6.59 16.90
N LEU A 195 14.41 6.37 16.66
CA LEU A 195 13.53 7.29 15.95
C LEU A 195 12.18 7.33 16.64
N LYS A 196 11.64 8.53 16.82
CA LYS A 196 10.31 8.78 17.37
C LYS A 196 9.57 9.77 16.49
N HIS A 197 8.37 9.41 16.08
CA HIS A 197 7.49 10.29 15.30
C HIS A 197 6.04 10.07 15.74
N LYS A 198 5.37 11.18 16.10
CA LYS A 198 3.97 11.15 16.53
C LYS A 198 3.02 10.88 15.36
N LEU A 199 2.05 10.00 15.56
CA LEU A 199 1.09 9.57 14.54
C LEU A 199 -0.07 10.56 14.39
N GLU A 200 0.28 11.81 14.07
CA GLU A 200 -0.61 12.96 13.94
C GLU A 200 -0.37 13.67 12.60
N VAL A 201 -1.36 14.42 12.11
CA VAL A 201 -1.19 15.29 10.93
C VAL A 201 -0.46 16.57 11.35
N TRP A 202 0.70 16.79 10.75
CA TRP A 202 1.51 17.99 10.97
C TRP A 202 1.20 19.09 9.94
N THR A 203 1.12 20.34 10.39
CA THR A 203 0.78 21.50 9.56
C THR A 203 2.03 22.03 8.84
N PRO A 204 2.10 21.95 7.50
CA PRO A 204 3.21 22.51 6.73
C PRO A 204 3.12 24.04 6.67
N LEU A 205 4.26 24.70 6.82
CA LEU A 205 4.39 26.16 6.74
C LEU A 205 5.50 26.54 5.75
N ASP A 206 5.30 27.64 5.06
CA ASP A 206 6.30 28.24 4.20
C ASP A 206 7.33 29.08 5.00
N LYS A 207 8.19 29.81 4.29
CA LYS A 207 9.23 30.68 4.87
C LYS A 207 8.66 31.82 5.71
N ASP A 208 7.44 32.26 5.42
CA ASP A 208 6.78 33.40 6.05
C ASP A 208 5.86 32.93 7.20
N GLY A 209 5.78 31.61 7.43
CA GLY A 209 4.93 31.00 8.45
C GLY A 209 3.47 30.85 8.02
N ILE A 210 3.18 30.94 6.72
CA ILE A 210 1.84 30.74 6.17
C ILE A 210 1.63 29.25 5.89
N ILE A 211 0.41 28.76 6.16
CA ILE A 211 0.03 27.37 5.91
C ILE A 211 0.11 27.08 4.41
N VAL A 212 0.82 26.03 4.06
CA VAL A 212 0.89 25.50 2.69
C VAL A 212 -0.23 24.46 2.53
N PRO A 213 -1.30 24.71 1.76
CA PRO A 213 -2.34 23.72 1.56
C PRO A 213 -1.77 22.44 0.95
N GLN A 214 -2.34 21.28 1.27
CA GLN A 214 -1.95 20.00 0.68
C GLN A 214 -3.10 19.33 -0.09
N THR A 215 -4.15 20.11 -0.30
CA THR A 215 -5.43 19.74 -0.91
C THR A 215 -6.03 20.98 -1.56
N GLY A 216 -6.89 20.81 -2.56
CA GLY A 216 -7.60 21.94 -3.18
C GLY A 216 -6.96 22.48 -4.46
N TYR A 217 -5.94 21.79 -4.99
CA TYR A 217 -5.28 22.18 -6.23
C TYR A 217 -6.07 21.72 -7.46
N ARG A 218 -5.78 22.34 -8.60
CA ARG A 218 -6.44 22.07 -9.89
C ARG A 218 -5.61 21.19 -10.83
N ASN A 219 -4.30 21.17 -10.68
CA ASN A 219 -3.40 20.41 -11.55
C ASN A 219 -2.19 19.91 -10.77
N LEU A 220 -1.49 18.92 -11.33
CA LEU A 220 -0.25 18.38 -10.74
C LEU A 220 0.99 19.23 -11.01
N SER A 221 0.98 20.18 -11.95
CA SER A 221 2.18 20.96 -12.30
C SER A 221 2.73 21.82 -11.16
N ASP A 222 1.87 22.19 -10.20
CA ASP A 222 2.28 22.97 -9.03
C ASP A 222 2.95 22.12 -7.94
N THR A 223 2.85 20.78 -8.00
CA THR A 223 3.25 19.87 -6.91
C THR A 223 4.68 20.08 -6.44
N THR A 224 5.65 20.13 -7.36
CA THR A 224 7.06 20.33 -7.01
C THR A 224 7.30 21.70 -6.35
N ASN A 225 6.64 22.75 -6.84
CA ASN A 225 6.76 24.09 -6.27
C ASN A 225 6.16 24.14 -4.86
N ILE A 226 5.02 23.48 -4.64
CA ILE A 226 4.38 23.37 -3.33
C ILE A 226 5.21 22.54 -2.36
N GLN A 227 5.78 21.41 -2.79
CA GLN A 227 6.68 20.62 -1.94
C GLN A 227 7.91 21.45 -1.54
N ASN A 228 8.52 22.17 -2.48
CA ASN A 228 9.70 23.00 -2.23
C ASN A 228 9.40 24.26 -1.39
N SER A 229 8.15 24.73 -1.36
CA SER A 229 7.79 25.91 -0.56
C SER A 229 7.71 25.59 0.93
N ILE A 230 7.48 24.32 1.31
CA ILE A 230 7.39 23.89 2.70
C ILE A 230 8.76 24.00 3.38
N GLN A 231 8.86 24.85 4.40
CA GLN A 231 10.10 25.12 5.12
C GLN A 231 10.15 24.45 6.50
N LYS A 232 9.00 24.20 7.12
CA LYS A 232 8.87 23.52 8.42
C LYS A 232 7.46 22.96 8.59
N TYR A 233 7.32 22.10 9.58
CA TYR A 233 6.04 21.58 10.04
C TYR A 233 5.85 21.89 11.52
N LEU A 234 4.62 22.24 11.90
CA LEU A 234 4.24 22.45 13.31
C LEU A 234 3.06 21.56 13.68
N ARG A 235 3.02 21.18 14.96
CA ARG A 235 1.89 20.47 15.54
C ARG A 235 0.72 21.43 15.71
N SER A 236 -0.49 20.99 15.37
CA SER A 236 -1.74 21.71 15.68
C SER A 236 -2.07 21.57 17.17
N ASP A 237 -2.78 22.55 17.75
CA ASP A 237 -3.30 22.49 19.12
C ASP A 237 -4.29 21.33 19.32
N SER A 238 -5.05 21.02 18.26
CA SER A 238 -5.94 19.86 18.18
C SER A 238 -5.57 19.05 16.95
N PRO A 239 -4.55 18.18 17.03
CA PRO A 239 -4.06 17.45 15.87
C PRO A 239 -5.06 16.39 15.43
N GLU A 240 -5.27 16.32 14.12
CA GLU A 240 -6.00 15.20 13.53
C GLU A 240 -5.13 13.94 13.55
N PRO A 241 -5.71 12.76 13.83
CA PRO A 241 -4.98 11.50 13.72
C PRO A 241 -4.38 11.32 12.32
N ALA A 242 -3.17 10.78 12.25
CA ALA A 242 -2.58 10.44 10.97
C ALA A 242 -3.43 9.39 10.23
N TYR A 243 -3.52 9.55 8.92
CA TYR A 243 -4.28 8.68 8.00
C TYR A 243 -3.44 8.16 6.83
N SER A 244 -2.15 8.51 6.79
CA SER A 244 -1.19 8.07 5.78
C SER A 244 -0.01 7.38 6.45
N PRO A 245 0.51 6.28 5.90
CA PRO A 245 1.76 5.72 6.38
C PRO A 245 2.91 6.72 6.20
N TYR A 246 3.81 6.78 7.18
CA TYR A 246 5.05 7.55 7.11
C TYR A 246 6.21 6.62 6.79
N THR A 247 6.97 6.93 5.76
CA THR A 247 8.17 6.18 5.38
C THR A 247 9.41 7.00 5.69
N PHE A 248 10.26 6.50 6.57
CA PHE A 248 11.55 7.08 6.90
C PHE A 248 12.65 6.31 6.18
N LYS A 249 13.37 6.96 5.28
CA LYS A 249 14.61 6.42 4.71
C LYS A 249 15.77 7.06 5.44
N VAL A 250 16.52 6.26 6.19
CA VAL A 250 17.65 6.71 7.01
C VAL A 250 18.93 6.17 6.40
N THR A 251 19.93 7.05 6.27
CA THR A 251 21.29 6.69 5.84
C THR A 251 22.25 6.98 6.97
N LEU A 252 22.97 5.96 7.39
CA LEU A 252 24.02 6.03 8.39
C LEU A 252 25.38 6.08 7.69
N ARG A 253 26.35 6.77 8.29
CA ARG A 253 27.74 6.77 7.82
C ARG A 253 28.76 6.76 8.94
N HIS A 254 29.98 6.33 8.64
CA HIS A 254 31.11 6.54 9.55
C HIS A 254 31.43 8.03 9.71
N LYS A 255 31.71 8.47 10.94
CA LYS A 255 32.02 9.87 11.27
C LYS A 255 33.32 10.35 10.61
N ASP A 256 34.30 9.47 10.54
CA ASP A 256 35.66 9.73 10.08
C ASP A 256 35.88 9.41 8.60
N ASN A 257 34.99 8.63 7.97
CA ASN A 257 35.04 8.35 6.54
C ASN A 257 33.63 8.34 5.91
N PRO A 258 33.24 9.41 5.22
CA PRO A 258 31.89 9.53 4.66
C PRO A 258 31.50 8.52 3.58
N GLU A 259 32.46 7.80 2.98
CA GLU A 259 32.20 6.82 1.92
C GLU A 259 31.53 5.53 2.45
N PHE A 260 31.69 5.22 3.74
CA PHE A 260 31.11 4.02 4.34
C PHE A 260 29.68 4.30 4.84
N LYS A 261 28.69 3.96 4.01
CA LYS A 261 27.27 4.19 4.28
C LYS A 261 26.43 2.91 4.30
N ALA A 262 25.37 2.93 5.09
CA ALA A 262 24.32 1.92 5.06
C ALA A 262 22.96 2.58 5.23
N SER A 263 21.96 2.14 4.48
CA SER A 263 20.61 2.70 4.55
C SER A 263 19.59 1.64 4.96
N PHE A 264 18.57 2.07 5.68
CA PHE A 264 17.39 1.27 6.00
C PHE A 264 16.13 2.11 5.89
N THR A 265 14.98 1.44 5.84
CA THR A 265 13.67 2.06 5.70
C THR A 265 12.75 1.60 6.83
N VAL A 266 12.06 2.55 7.44
CA VAL A 266 11.05 2.30 8.46
C VAL A 266 9.72 2.79 7.92
N VAL A 267 8.72 1.90 7.81
CA VAL A 267 7.36 2.25 7.40
C VAL A 267 6.46 2.19 8.63
N GLN A 268 5.97 3.35 9.04
CA GLN A 268 5.12 3.55 10.20
C GLN A 268 3.66 3.69 9.76
N TYR A 269 2.83 2.73 10.16
CA TYR A 269 1.40 2.70 9.87
C TYR A 269 0.59 3.24 11.07
N PRO A 270 -0.22 4.28 10.89
CA PRO A 270 -1.12 4.76 11.94
C PRO A 270 -2.26 3.77 12.26
N ALA A 271 -2.97 4.01 13.37
CA ALA A 271 -4.14 3.24 13.77
C ALA A 271 -5.22 3.15 12.67
N MET A 272 -5.39 4.25 11.93
CA MET A 272 -6.16 4.33 10.69
C MET A 272 -5.20 4.69 9.56
N TYR A 273 -5.24 4.00 8.43
CA TYR A 273 -4.53 4.46 7.24
C TYR A 273 -5.27 4.14 5.96
N ILE A 274 -5.04 4.97 4.94
CA ILE A 274 -5.70 4.90 3.66
C ILE A 274 -4.68 4.48 2.59
N GLN A 275 -5.15 3.67 1.65
CA GLN A 275 -4.44 3.36 0.42
C GLN A 275 -5.40 3.66 -0.74
N ALA A 276 -4.90 4.30 -1.80
CA ALA A 276 -5.66 4.40 -3.04
C ALA A 276 -5.20 3.31 -3.99
N ASP A 277 -6.16 2.52 -4.45
CA ASP A 277 -5.92 1.52 -5.48
C ASP A 277 -6.62 1.97 -6.76
N LYS A 278 -5.82 2.44 -7.72
CA LYS A 278 -6.32 3.08 -8.93
C LYS A 278 -6.89 2.04 -9.86
N ASN A 279 -8.16 2.19 -10.26
CA ASN A 279 -8.65 1.57 -11.47
C ASN A 279 -8.05 2.31 -12.67
N PRO A 280 -7.11 1.73 -13.45
CA PRO A 280 -6.46 2.43 -14.55
C PRO A 280 -7.41 2.73 -15.71
N GLY A 281 -8.67 2.28 -15.62
CA GLY A 281 -9.62 2.27 -16.72
C GLY A 281 -9.49 0.97 -17.51
N GLY A 282 -10.23 0.90 -18.61
CA GLY A 282 -10.31 -0.32 -19.39
C GLY A 282 -11.58 -0.37 -20.21
N GLU A 283 -11.42 -0.79 -21.46
CA GLU A 283 -12.51 -0.96 -22.39
C GLU A 283 -12.86 -2.42 -22.56
N TYR A 284 -14.16 -2.69 -22.63
CA TYR A 284 -14.68 -3.96 -23.10
C TYR A 284 -15.89 -3.72 -23.99
N ARG A 285 -16.19 -4.69 -24.86
CA ARG A 285 -17.34 -4.63 -25.76
C ARG A 285 -18.63 -4.71 -24.97
N THR A 286 -19.49 -3.70 -25.14
CA THR A 286 -20.80 -3.61 -24.52
C THR A 286 -21.95 -3.92 -25.47
N SER A 287 -21.65 -3.96 -26.77
CA SER A 287 -22.56 -4.37 -27.84
C SER A 287 -21.77 -4.90 -29.06
N PRO A 288 -22.44 -5.43 -30.10
CA PRO A 288 -21.79 -5.79 -31.35
C PRO A 288 -20.95 -4.67 -31.99
N LEU A 289 -21.37 -3.41 -31.80
CA LEU A 289 -20.84 -2.24 -32.50
C LEU A 289 -20.11 -1.24 -31.60
N SER A 290 -20.08 -1.46 -30.28
CA SER A 290 -19.51 -0.50 -29.32
C SER A 290 -18.67 -1.18 -28.23
N SER A 291 -17.59 -0.49 -27.86
CA SER A 291 -16.86 -0.70 -26.61
C SER A 291 -17.13 0.46 -25.66
N SER A 292 -17.05 0.22 -24.36
CA SER A 292 -17.20 1.26 -23.36
C SER A 292 -16.06 1.21 -22.35
N SER A 293 -15.50 2.38 -22.03
CA SER A 293 -14.44 2.53 -21.03
C SER A 293 -15.04 2.54 -19.63
N PHE A 294 -15.42 1.36 -19.16
CA PHE A 294 -16.03 1.14 -17.86
C PHE A 294 -15.06 0.61 -16.81
N GLY A 295 -13.76 0.59 -17.09
CA GLY A 295 -12.75 0.19 -16.09
C GLY A 295 -12.92 -1.23 -15.59
N TYR A 296 -13.37 -2.13 -16.48
CA TYR A 296 -13.73 -3.51 -16.14
C TYR A 296 -14.71 -3.62 -14.95
N VAL A 297 -15.61 -2.63 -14.82
CA VAL A 297 -16.76 -2.72 -13.92
C VAL A 297 -17.86 -3.53 -14.57
N PHE A 298 -18.40 -4.48 -13.84
CA PHE A 298 -19.53 -5.30 -14.25
C PHE A 298 -20.62 -5.32 -13.18
N VAL A 299 -21.87 -5.38 -13.63
CA VAL A 299 -23.05 -5.54 -12.77
C VAL A 299 -23.99 -6.54 -13.43
N ASN A 300 -23.99 -7.76 -12.89
CA ASN A 300 -24.79 -8.89 -13.34
C ASN A 300 -24.91 -8.99 -14.88
N PRO A 301 -23.78 -9.04 -15.61
CA PRO A 301 -23.79 -8.88 -17.05
C PRO A 301 -24.13 -10.19 -17.77
N GLU A 302 -24.84 -10.10 -18.89
CA GLU A 302 -25.01 -11.22 -19.80
C GLU A 302 -23.86 -11.28 -20.81
N TYR A 303 -23.30 -12.47 -21.03
CA TYR A 303 -22.29 -12.69 -22.07
C TYR A 303 -22.95 -13.17 -23.36
N THR A 304 -22.73 -12.45 -24.46
CA THR A 304 -23.07 -12.93 -25.79
C THR A 304 -21.81 -13.45 -26.47
N PRO A 305 -21.70 -14.77 -26.77
CA PRO A 305 -20.57 -15.33 -27.48
C PRO A 305 -20.43 -14.76 -28.90
N ALA A 306 -19.21 -14.84 -29.45
CA ALA A 306 -18.98 -14.45 -30.83
C ALA A 306 -19.79 -15.33 -31.80
N GLY A 307 -20.51 -14.70 -32.71
CA GLY A 307 -21.17 -15.33 -33.85
C GLY A 307 -20.34 -15.19 -35.13
N ARG A 308 -20.88 -15.67 -36.26
CA ARG A 308 -20.20 -15.62 -37.58
C ARG A 308 -19.76 -14.21 -38.00
N PHE A 309 -20.53 -13.18 -37.65
CA PHE A 309 -20.28 -11.78 -38.03
C PHE A 309 -20.35 -10.81 -36.85
N ILE A 310 -20.47 -11.33 -35.63
CA ILE A 310 -20.71 -10.54 -34.42
C ILE A 310 -19.63 -10.91 -33.41
N PRO A 311 -18.81 -9.95 -32.92
CA PRO A 311 -17.83 -10.23 -31.88
C PRO A 311 -18.54 -10.51 -30.56
N ALA A 312 -17.87 -11.20 -29.63
CA ALA A 312 -18.39 -11.39 -28.29
C ALA A 312 -18.48 -10.06 -27.52
N TYR A 313 -19.47 -9.92 -26.66
CA TYR A 313 -19.68 -8.72 -25.84
C TYR A 313 -20.45 -9.02 -24.55
N TRP A 314 -20.38 -8.07 -23.61
CA TRP A 314 -21.07 -8.12 -22.32
C TRP A 314 -22.18 -7.07 -22.26
N THR A 315 -23.32 -7.40 -21.67
CA THR A 315 -24.40 -6.42 -21.44
C THR A 315 -24.72 -6.36 -19.95
N ASN A 316 -24.40 -5.24 -19.30
CA ASN A 316 -24.72 -5.03 -17.88
C ASN A 316 -26.21 -4.83 -17.66
N SER A 317 -26.69 -5.28 -16.51
CA SER A 317 -28.11 -5.16 -16.17
C SER A 317 -28.55 -3.70 -15.96
N SER A 318 -29.48 -3.22 -16.78
CA SER A 318 -30.13 -1.91 -16.60
C SER A 318 -31.01 -1.86 -15.35
N ASP A 319 -31.64 -2.98 -15.01
CA ASP A 319 -32.54 -3.10 -13.85
C ASP A 319 -31.79 -2.93 -12.53
N LEU A 320 -30.52 -3.32 -12.49
CA LEU A 320 -29.62 -3.12 -11.35
C LEU A 320 -28.91 -1.75 -11.38
N GLY A 321 -29.49 -0.79 -12.10
CA GLY A 321 -29.05 0.59 -12.16
C GLY A 321 -27.98 0.87 -13.21
N GLY A 322 -27.61 -0.10 -14.06
CA GLY A 322 -26.66 0.08 -15.17
C GLY A 322 -25.23 0.40 -14.77
N VAL A 323 -24.32 0.45 -15.74
CA VAL A 323 -22.94 0.92 -15.54
C VAL A 323 -22.74 2.14 -16.42
N HIS A 324 -22.29 3.24 -15.82
CA HIS A 324 -22.14 4.52 -16.53
C HIS A 324 -20.67 4.94 -16.70
N GLY A 325 -19.76 4.34 -15.92
CA GLY A 325 -18.34 4.64 -15.96
C GLY A 325 -18.00 6.09 -15.64
N ILE A 326 -16.79 6.50 -16.01
CA ILE A 326 -16.30 7.87 -15.86
C ILE A 326 -16.40 8.57 -17.22
N THR A 327 -17.40 9.42 -17.39
CA THR A 327 -17.61 10.18 -18.63
C THR A 327 -16.93 11.54 -18.57
N SER A 328 -16.75 12.20 -19.73
CA SER A 328 -16.17 13.55 -19.81
C SER A 328 -16.98 14.61 -19.05
N ASN A 329 -18.28 14.39 -18.84
CA ASN A 329 -19.16 15.31 -18.12
C ASN A 329 -19.44 14.87 -16.66
N ALA A 330 -18.85 13.76 -16.22
CA ALA A 330 -18.99 13.32 -14.84
C ALA A 330 -18.39 14.35 -13.88
N THR A 331 -19.17 14.77 -12.89
CA THR A 331 -18.69 15.65 -11.82
C THR A 331 -17.61 14.96 -10.99
N ASN A 332 -17.73 13.66 -10.78
CA ASN A 332 -16.72 12.84 -10.13
C ASN A 332 -16.00 11.91 -11.13
N LYS A 333 -14.74 12.21 -11.43
CA LYS A 333 -13.86 11.41 -12.29
C LYS A 333 -12.75 10.66 -11.56
N ASN A 334 -12.87 10.49 -10.25
CA ASN A 334 -11.85 9.81 -9.45
C ASN A 334 -11.94 8.28 -9.65
N PRO A 335 -10.92 7.65 -10.25
CA PRO A 335 -10.95 6.22 -10.55
C PRO A 335 -10.41 5.35 -9.40
N ASN A 336 -10.03 5.93 -8.26
CA ASN A 336 -9.49 5.16 -7.16
C ASN A 336 -10.57 4.45 -6.35
N MET A 337 -10.29 3.19 -6.02
CA MET A 337 -10.92 2.48 -4.92
C MET A 337 -10.09 2.75 -3.66
N TYR A 338 -10.68 3.43 -2.67
CA TYR A 338 -9.97 3.67 -1.41
C TYR A 338 -10.10 2.48 -0.49
N VAL A 339 -8.96 1.98 -0.03
CA VAL A 339 -8.85 0.97 1.02
C VAL A 339 -8.56 1.70 2.32
N ILE A 340 -9.46 1.57 3.27
CA ILE A 340 -9.35 2.17 4.61
C ILE A 340 -9.09 1.02 5.57
N ASN A 341 -7.92 1.03 6.21
CA ASN A 341 -7.57 0.10 7.28
C ASN A 341 -7.76 0.78 8.64
N LEU A 342 -8.36 0.05 9.57
CA LEU A 342 -8.72 0.46 10.92
C LEU A 342 -8.29 -0.62 11.91
N THR A 343 -7.32 -0.28 12.75
CA THR A 343 -6.86 -1.13 13.87
C THR A 343 -7.31 -0.57 15.22
N ALA A 344 -7.50 0.74 15.32
CA ALA A 344 -8.14 1.42 16.43
C ALA A 344 -8.80 2.71 15.94
N LEU A 345 -9.81 3.17 16.68
CA LEU A 345 -10.48 4.45 16.48
C LEU A 345 -10.13 5.38 17.64
N SER A 346 -9.86 6.65 17.35
CA SER A 346 -9.52 7.65 18.35
C SER A 346 -10.08 9.02 17.99
N GLY A 347 -10.19 9.89 19.00
CA GLY A 347 -10.64 11.27 18.82
C GLY A 347 -12.05 11.34 18.25
N ASN A 348 -12.23 12.03 17.12
CA ASN A 348 -13.53 12.27 16.49
C ASN A 348 -14.24 11.01 15.93
N TYR A 349 -13.63 9.83 16.06
CA TYR A 349 -14.13 8.58 15.49
C TYR A 349 -14.50 7.53 16.55
N GLU A 350 -14.43 7.86 17.85
CA GLU A 350 -14.68 6.92 18.95
C GLU A 350 -16.14 6.43 19.05
N SER A 351 -17.07 7.08 18.34
CA SER A 351 -18.48 6.65 18.31
C SER A 351 -18.72 5.41 17.44
N TYR A 352 -17.76 5.00 16.63
CA TYR A 352 -17.87 3.82 15.76
C TYR A 352 -17.31 2.57 16.41
N ILE A 353 -17.76 1.41 15.93
CA ILE A 353 -17.33 0.09 16.41
C ILE A 353 -16.63 -0.62 15.26
N ILE A 354 -15.40 -1.10 15.47
CA ILE A 354 -14.74 -1.97 14.48
C ILE A 354 -15.31 -3.40 14.64
N GLY A 355 -15.83 -3.99 13.57
CA GLY A 355 -16.40 -5.35 13.61
C GLY A 355 -16.83 -5.90 12.26
N ASP A 356 -17.27 -7.16 12.21
CA ASP A 356 -17.82 -7.77 10.99
C ASP A 356 -19.32 -7.44 10.87
N PRO A 357 -19.74 -6.60 9.91
CA PRO A 357 -21.13 -6.22 9.78
C PRO A 357 -21.94 -7.21 8.93
N ARG A 358 -21.35 -8.29 8.42
CA ARG A 358 -22.02 -9.24 7.53
C ARG A 358 -22.94 -10.19 8.28
N ALA A 359 -23.94 -10.68 7.58
CA ALA A 359 -24.80 -11.74 8.05
C ALA A 359 -24.02 -13.05 8.14
N LEU A 360 -24.28 -13.84 9.18
CA LEU A 360 -23.70 -15.18 9.33
C LEU A 360 -24.31 -16.19 8.35
N ASN A 361 -25.53 -15.93 7.91
CA ASN A 361 -26.27 -16.79 7.00
C ASN A 361 -26.25 -16.22 5.59
N VAL A 362 -26.26 -17.13 4.62
CA VAL A 362 -26.39 -16.82 3.20
C VAL A 362 -27.77 -16.20 2.92
N ASN A 363 -27.79 -15.18 2.07
CA ASN A 363 -29.02 -14.68 1.45
C ASN A 363 -28.76 -14.22 0.01
N ASN A 364 -29.07 -15.09 -0.95
CA ASN A 364 -28.89 -14.80 -2.37
C ASN A 364 -30.10 -14.09 -2.99
N ASN A 365 -31.28 -14.12 -2.35
CA ASN A 365 -32.51 -13.58 -2.95
C ASN A 365 -32.55 -12.04 -2.85
N LEU A 366 -32.07 -11.50 -1.72
CA LEU A 366 -31.94 -10.07 -1.46
C LEU A 366 -33.26 -9.28 -1.52
N VAL A 367 -34.37 -9.99 -1.29
CA VAL A 367 -35.73 -9.46 -1.23
C VAL A 367 -36.08 -9.07 0.20
N GLY A 368 -36.80 -7.96 0.36
CA GLY A 368 -37.28 -7.47 1.65
C GLY A 368 -37.36 -5.95 1.68
N ASN A 369 -38.05 -5.42 2.68
CA ASN A 369 -38.09 -3.96 2.91
C ASN A 369 -36.68 -3.44 3.28
N PRO A 370 -36.39 -2.15 3.03
CA PRO A 370 -35.15 -1.52 3.50
C PRO A 370 -34.99 -1.66 5.02
N GLY A 371 -33.80 -1.98 5.50
CA GLY A 371 -33.56 -2.15 6.94
C GLY A 371 -34.08 -3.46 7.54
N GLN A 372 -34.61 -4.36 6.71
CA GLN A 372 -35.34 -5.57 7.14
C GLN A 372 -35.01 -6.80 6.27
N LEU A 373 -33.78 -6.93 5.78
CA LEU A 373 -33.33 -8.15 5.13
C LEU A 373 -33.26 -9.30 6.16
N THR A 374 -34.27 -10.16 6.21
CA THR A 374 -34.31 -11.31 7.11
C THR A 374 -33.33 -12.39 6.63
N ALA A 375 -32.52 -12.89 7.56
CA ALA A 375 -31.29 -13.66 7.30
C ALA A 375 -31.49 -15.12 6.88
N VAL A 376 -32.57 -15.47 6.17
CA VAL A 376 -32.74 -16.83 5.67
C VAL A 376 -33.40 -16.82 4.29
N ALA A 377 -32.60 -17.03 3.25
CA ALA A 377 -33.09 -17.51 1.97
C ALA A 377 -32.20 -18.68 1.53
N SER A 378 -32.85 -19.80 1.17
CA SER A 378 -32.22 -21.04 0.74
C SER A 378 -31.02 -20.84 -0.20
N PRO A 379 -30.01 -21.73 -0.18
CA PRO A 379 -28.91 -21.75 -1.14
C PRO A 379 -29.37 -22.07 -2.58
N THR A 380 -30.68 -22.06 -2.84
CA THR A 380 -31.27 -22.26 -4.17
C THR A 380 -30.77 -21.20 -5.14
N ILE A 381 -30.41 -21.68 -6.32
CA ILE A 381 -30.05 -20.91 -7.51
C ILE A 381 -31.12 -19.83 -7.77
N GLN A 382 -30.70 -18.58 -7.95
CA GLN A 382 -31.62 -17.44 -8.10
C GLN A 382 -31.71 -16.97 -9.56
N ASP A 383 -32.93 -16.80 -10.07
CA ASP A 383 -33.16 -16.38 -11.48
C ASP A 383 -32.67 -14.99 -11.83
N TRP A 384 -32.50 -14.11 -10.83
CA TRP A 384 -31.99 -12.79 -11.08
C TRP A 384 -30.48 -12.78 -11.38
N ALA A 385 -29.71 -13.75 -10.88
CA ALA A 385 -28.26 -13.77 -11.02
C ALA A 385 -27.85 -14.48 -12.30
N VAL A 386 -26.92 -13.89 -13.06
CA VAL A 386 -26.42 -14.49 -14.30
C VAL A 386 -25.56 -15.73 -14.01
N GLU A 387 -25.61 -16.70 -14.92
CA GLU A 387 -24.70 -17.84 -14.93
C GLU A 387 -23.34 -17.43 -15.50
N ALA A 388 -22.28 -17.56 -14.70
CA ALA A 388 -20.93 -17.17 -15.08
C ALA A 388 -19.88 -18.11 -14.49
N GLU A 389 -18.62 -17.92 -14.89
CA GLU A 389 -17.49 -18.60 -14.26
C GLU A 389 -17.43 -18.25 -12.77
N ALA A 390 -16.93 -19.18 -11.97
CA ALA A 390 -16.77 -18.99 -10.54
C ALA A 390 -15.42 -19.50 -10.05
N LEU A 391 -14.74 -18.70 -9.23
CA LEU A 391 -13.43 -19.06 -8.67
C LEU A 391 -13.54 -20.17 -7.62
N TYR A 392 -14.59 -20.12 -6.79
CA TYR A 392 -14.95 -21.22 -5.92
C TYR A 392 -16.01 -22.09 -6.60
N ASN A 393 -15.55 -23.19 -7.19
CA ASN A 393 -16.39 -24.08 -7.99
C ASN A 393 -15.87 -25.53 -7.96
N GLU A 394 -16.66 -26.44 -7.41
CA GLU A 394 -16.30 -27.87 -7.31
C GLU A 394 -16.51 -28.63 -8.63
N SER A 395 -17.32 -28.09 -9.53
CA SER A 395 -17.80 -28.79 -10.74
C SER A 395 -17.14 -28.33 -12.04
N ASN A 396 -16.34 -27.25 -12.00
CA ASN A 396 -15.83 -26.54 -13.18
C ASN A 396 -16.91 -26.10 -14.18
N GLN A 397 -18.19 -26.03 -13.76
CA GLN A 397 -19.30 -25.54 -14.58
C GLN A 397 -19.68 -24.12 -14.18
N LYS A 398 -20.13 -23.30 -15.14
CA LYS A 398 -20.68 -21.99 -14.81
C LYS A 398 -21.82 -22.13 -13.80
N ARG A 399 -21.89 -21.19 -12.87
CA ARG A 399 -22.93 -21.16 -11.84
C ARG A 399 -23.42 -19.75 -11.60
N ARG A 400 -24.55 -19.67 -10.91
CA ARG A 400 -25.08 -18.42 -10.36
C ARG A 400 -24.54 -18.19 -8.94
N LEU A 401 -24.88 -17.05 -8.35
CA LEU A 401 -24.56 -16.71 -6.96
C LEU A 401 -25.13 -17.76 -5.98
N GLN A 402 -24.31 -18.27 -5.06
CA GLN A 402 -24.65 -19.36 -4.13
C GLN A 402 -24.38 -19.04 -2.66
N TRP A 403 -23.35 -18.27 -2.35
CA TRP A 403 -22.82 -18.08 -0.99
C TRP A 403 -22.65 -16.59 -0.65
N TYR A 404 -23.70 -15.79 -0.87
CA TYR A 404 -23.64 -14.37 -0.59
C TYR A 404 -24.02 -14.02 0.85
N TYR A 405 -23.15 -13.24 1.50
CA TYR A 405 -23.31 -12.77 2.87
C TYR A 405 -23.52 -11.26 2.87
N PRO A 406 -24.78 -10.78 2.81
CA PRO A 406 -25.06 -9.35 2.83
C PRO A 406 -24.71 -8.73 4.19
N THR A 407 -24.59 -7.41 4.25
CA THR A 407 -24.57 -6.65 5.50
C THR A 407 -25.86 -6.90 6.29
N GLN A 408 -25.75 -7.09 7.60
CA GLN A 408 -26.93 -7.15 8.47
C GLN A 408 -27.61 -5.78 8.48
N GLU A 409 -28.91 -5.75 8.23
CA GLU A 409 -29.70 -4.52 8.14
C GLU A 409 -30.29 -4.07 9.47
N GLY A 410 -30.15 -4.88 10.52
CA GLY A 410 -30.60 -4.56 11.87
C GLY A 410 -29.85 -3.37 12.49
N SER A 411 -30.37 -2.87 13.60
CA SER A 411 -29.76 -1.76 14.35
C SER A 411 -28.42 -2.12 15.00
N SER A 412 -28.15 -3.41 15.26
CA SER A 412 -26.93 -3.91 15.91
C SER A 412 -25.65 -3.57 15.14
N THR A 413 -25.71 -3.54 13.80
CA THR A 413 -24.56 -3.24 12.93
C THR A 413 -24.53 -1.81 12.43
N ARG A 414 -25.49 -0.97 12.84
CA ARG A 414 -25.61 0.42 12.38
C ARG A 414 -24.32 1.21 12.59
N ASN A 415 -23.72 1.02 13.77
CA ASN A 415 -22.52 1.74 14.20
C ASN A 415 -21.21 1.02 13.85
N MET A 416 -21.29 -0.09 13.12
CA MET A 416 -20.13 -0.92 12.79
C MET A 416 -19.44 -0.46 11.50
N ILE A 417 -18.12 -0.54 11.50
CA ILE A 417 -17.25 -0.34 10.34
C ILE A 417 -16.31 -1.56 10.27
N ALA A 418 -16.17 -2.16 9.09
CA ALA A 418 -15.26 -3.29 8.95
C ALA A 418 -13.78 -2.89 9.14
N PRO A 419 -12.92 -3.77 9.68
CA PRO A 419 -11.52 -3.46 9.98
C PRO A 419 -10.70 -2.99 8.77
N LYS A 420 -11.00 -3.50 7.57
CA LYS A 420 -10.35 -3.06 6.33
C LYS A 420 -11.39 -3.11 5.22
N ILE A 421 -11.81 -1.93 4.77
CA ILE A 421 -12.86 -1.77 3.76
C ILE A 421 -12.31 -1.12 2.51
N ARG A 422 -12.74 -1.62 1.36
CA ARG A 422 -12.53 -1.00 0.05
C ARG A 422 -13.83 -0.39 -0.42
N VAL A 423 -13.77 0.84 -0.92
CA VAL A 423 -14.94 1.55 -1.46
C VAL A 423 -14.85 1.53 -2.99
N ALA A 424 -15.95 1.20 -3.67
CA ALA A 424 -16.01 1.21 -5.14
C ALA A 424 -15.65 2.59 -5.71
N SER A 425 -15.01 2.63 -6.87
CA SER A 425 -14.58 3.89 -7.49
C SER A 425 -15.73 4.59 -8.22
N SER A 426 -15.47 5.74 -8.85
CA SER A 426 -16.46 6.42 -9.70
C SER A 426 -16.82 5.67 -10.98
N TYR A 427 -16.12 4.59 -11.35
CA TYR A 427 -16.60 3.68 -12.39
C TYR A 427 -17.89 2.94 -11.98
N GLY A 428 -18.12 2.77 -10.67
CA GLY A 428 -19.30 2.09 -10.11
C GLY A 428 -20.60 2.90 -10.10
N VAL A 429 -20.62 4.12 -10.64
CA VAL A 429 -21.80 4.98 -10.67
C VAL A 429 -23.00 4.28 -11.34
N CYS A 430 -24.17 4.46 -10.73
CA CYS A 430 -25.45 3.89 -11.15
C CYS A 430 -26.52 4.96 -11.36
N ASN A 431 -27.60 4.58 -12.03
CA ASN A 431 -28.80 5.39 -12.12
C ASN A 431 -29.37 5.73 -10.73
N ASN A 432 -29.75 6.99 -10.56
CA ASN A 432 -30.57 7.41 -9.44
C ASN A 432 -31.99 6.82 -9.60
N GLY A 433 -32.62 6.45 -8.49
CA GLY A 433 -33.98 5.87 -8.51
C GLY A 433 -34.03 4.35 -8.70
N THR A 434 -32.91 3.65 -8.50
CA THR A 434 -32.91 2.18 -8.47
C THR A 434 -33.51 1.67 -7.16
N SER A 435 -34.36 0.64 -7.20
CA SER A 435 -35.04 0.10 -6.01
C SER A 435 -34.04 -0.53 -5.02
N THR A 436 -34.39 -0.57 -3.74
CA THR A 436 -33.55 -1.21 -2.69
C THR A 436 -33.12 -2.63 -3.04
N GLN A 437 -34.06 -3.46 -3.50
CA GLN A 437 -33.78 -4.85 -3.89
C GLN A 437 -32.74 -4.91 -5.02
N ASN A 438 -32.89 -4.06 -6.04
CA ASN A 438 -31.96 -4.02 -7.16
C ASN A 438 -30.60 -3.44 -6.76
N LEU A 439 -30.54 -2.49 -5.84
CA LEU A 439 -29.28 -1.99 -5.29
C LEU A 439 -28.54 -3.04 -4.44
N ARG A 440 -29.24 -3.87 -3.67
CA ARG A 440 -28.63 -5.01 -2.97
C ARG A 440 -28.02 -6.00 -3.96
N ARG A 441 -28.79 -6.38 -4.99
CA ARG A 441 -28.37 -7.29 -6.06
C ARG A 441 -27.24 -6.70 -6.88
N ARG A 442 -27.23 -5.38 -7.10
CA ARG A 442 -26.12 -4.64 -7.70
C ARG A 442 -24.87 -4.86 -6.88
N CYS A 443 -24.88 -4.57 -5.58
CA CYS A 443 -23.71 -4.77 -4.73
C CYS A 443 -23.24 -6.24 -4.77
N ALA A 444 -24.16 -7.19 -4.63
CA ALA A 444 -23.82 -8.62 -4.67
C ALA A 444 -23.15 -9.04 -5.99
N SER A 445 -23.60 -8.50 -7.12
CA SER A 445 -23.11 -8.80 -8.46
C SER A 445 -22.07 -7.80 -8.98
N TYR A 446 -21.61 -6.87 -8.13
CA TYR A 446 -20.66 -5.84 -8.52
C TYR A 446 -19.28 -6.46 -8.65
N GLN A 447 -18.58 -6.17 -9.74
CA GLN A 447 -17.16 -6.49 -9.91
C GLN A 447 -16.46 -5.22 -10.39
N GLU A 448 -15.24 -4.98 -9.90
CA GLU A 448 -14.40 -3.88 -10.35
C GLU A 448 -12.93 -4.27 -10.28
N GLN A 449 -12.19 -4.09 -11.38
CA GLN A 449 -10.72 -4.12 -11.44
C GLN A 449 -10.03 -5.13 -10.50
N GLY A 450 -10.16 -6.43 -10.77
CA GLY A 450 -9.53 -7.49 -9.96
C GLY A 450 -10.29 -7.90 -8.69
N PHE A 451 -11.36 -7.18 -8.32
CA PHE A 451 -12.21 -7.50 -7.17
C PHE A 451 -13.53 -8.12 -7.66
N PRO A 452 -13.66 -9.45 -7.58
CA PRO A 452 -14.74 -10.20 -8.23
C PRO A 452 -16.11 -10.01 -7.56
N ALA A 453 -17.15 -10.41 -8.29
CA ALA A 453 -18.52 -10.40 -7.80
C ALA A 453 -18.77 -11.42 -6.68
N GLY A 454 -19.82 -11.19 -5.89
CA GLY A 454 -20.20 -12.04 -4.76
C GLY A 454 -19.54 -11.66 -3.42
N ARG A 455 -18.65 -10.66 -3.41
CA ARG A 455 -17.89 -10.23 -2.23
C ARG A 455 -18.12 -8.78 -1.82
N TRP A 456 -18.72 -7.99 -2.70
CA TRP A 456 -19.10 -6.61 -2.47
C TRP A 456 -20.48 -6.56 -1.80
N ARG A 457 -20.67 -5.63 -0.85
CA ARG A 457 -21.91 -5.48 -0.07
C ARG A 457 -22.35 -4.03 0.02
N VAL A 458 -23.61 -3.86 0.45
CA VAL A 458 -24.16 -2.54 0.80
C VAL A 458 -23.49 -2.06 2.09
N PRO A 459 -22.92 -0.85 2.18
CA PRO A 459 -22.28 -0.38 3.40
C PRO A 459 -23.26 -0.21 4.57
N THR A 460 -22.76 -0.24 5.81
CA THR A 460 -23.52 0.19 6.99
C THR A 460 -23.77 1.71 6.95
N TYR A 461 -24.69 2.19 7.80
CA TYR A 461 -24.88 3.62 8.01
C TYR A 461 -23.56 4.31 8.38
N SER A 462 -22.84 3.76 9.37
CA SER A 462 -21.61 4.36 9.85
C SER A 462 -20.45 4.28 8.87
N GLU A 463 -20.37 3.26 8.03
CA GLU A 463 -19.38 3.22 6.95
C GLU A 463 -19.58 4.39 5.97
N VAL A 464 -20.82 4.66 5.56
CA VAL A 464 -21.11 5.82 4.69
C VAL A 464 -20.82 7.13 5.41
N GLU A 465 -21.29 7.30 6.65
CA GLU A 465 -21.04 8.52 7.42
C GLU A 465 -19.53 8.78 7.60
N PHE A 466 -18.78 7.74 7.92
CA PHE A 466 -17.33 7.82 8.11
C PHE A 466 -16.63 8.24 6.83
N ILE A 467 -16.94 7.62 5.68
CA ILE A 467 -16.35 7.98 4.38
C ILE A 467 -16.74 9.42 3.99
N VAL A 468 -17.99 9.83 4.23
CA VAL A 468 -18.45 11.20 3.98
C VAL A 468 -17.64 12.19 4.83
N LYS A 469 -17.41 11.91 6.12
CA LYS A 469 -16.56 12.75 6.98
C LYS A 469 -15.12 12.86 6.46
N LEU A 470 -14.53 11.76 6.00
CA LEU A 470 -13.19 11.79 5.40
C LEU A 470 -13.15 12.66 4.13
N SER A 471 -14.18 12.56 3.27
CA SER A 471 -14.32 13.41 2.09
C SER A 471 -14.49 14.89 2.45
N THR A 472 -15.35 15.22 3.42
CA THR A 472 -15.60 16.60 3.86
C THR A 472 -14.36 17.26 4.47
N LYS A 473 -13.53 16.49 5.19
CA LYS A 473 -12.25 16.95 5.73
C LYS A 473 -11.14 17.08 4.65
N GLY A 474 -11.40 16.71 3.41
CA GLY A 474 -10.39 16.70 2.35
C GLY A 474 -9.31 15.62 2.53
N ILE A 475 -9.55 14.60 3.35
CA ILE A 475 -8.60 13.48 3.53
C ILE A 475 -8.58 12.61 2.27
N ILE A 476 -9.76 12.35 1.72
CA ILE A 476 -9.97 11.72 0.41
C ILE A 476 -10.85 12.64 -0.46
N PRO A 477 -10.88 12.47 -1.79
CA PRO A 477 -11.83 13.17 -2.64
C PRO A 477 -13.29 12.83 -2.31
N LEU A 478 -14.21 13.65 -2.78
CA LEU A 478 -15.64 13.41 -2.63
C LEU A 478 -16.03 12.10 -3.32
N LEU A 479 -16.59 11.13 -2.58
CA LEU A 479 -17.12 9.87 -3.14
C LEU A 479 -18.63 9.81 -3.17
N PHE A 480 -19.26 10.46 -2.18
CA PHE A 480 -20.70 10.57 -2.07
C PHE A 480 -21.09 12.02 -2.37
N THR A 481 -21.94 12.22 -3.36
CA THR A 481 -22.37 13.56 -3.80
C THR A 481 -23.23 14.20 -2.70
N LYS A 482 -22.89 15.43 -2.30
CA LYS A 482 -23.69 16.21 -1.35
C LYS A 482 -25.11 16.42 -1.89
N GLY A 483 -26.11 16.32 -1.03
CA GLY A 483 -27.54 16.37 -1.37
C GLY A 483 -28.12 15.11 -2.02
N ALA A 484 -27.29 14.14 -2.43
CA ALA A 484 -27.77 12.90 -3.04
C ALA A 484 -28.17 11.86 -2.00
N THR A 485 -28.97 10.88 -2.46
CA THR A 485 -29.52 9.80 -1.62
C THR A 485 -28.84 8.48 -1.94
N TYR A 486 -28.33 7.81 -0.91
CA TYR A 486 -27.61 6.54 -1.01
C TYR A 486 -28.21 5.47 -0.12
N LEU A 487 -28.21 4.22 -0.59
CA LEU A 487 -28.62 3.07 0.20
C LEU A 487 -27.52 2.69 1.19
N THR A 488 -27.92 2.51 2.45
CA THR A 488 -27.14 1.82 3.49
C THR A 488 -27.92 0.59 3.95
N ALA A 489 -27.27 -0.30 4.71
CA ALA A 489 -27.92 -1.47 5.29
C ALA A 489 -29.12 -1.07 6.18
N GLN A 490 -29.06 0.08 6.85
CA GLN A 490 -30.14 0.57 7.72
C GLN A 490 -31.23 1.36 6.99
N GLY A 491 -31.13 1.52 5.67
CA GLY A 491 -32.06 2.28 4.84
C GLY A 491 -31.37 3.37 4.03
N PHE A 492 -32.16 4.18 3.32
CA PHE A 492 -31.61 5.27 2.54
C PHE A 492 -31.19 6.44 3.42
N VAL A 493 -30.05 7.01 3.11
CA VAL A 493 -29.53 8.21 3.76
C VAL A 493 -29.36 9.32 2.73
N ARG A 494 -29.65 10.56 3.14
CA ARG A 494 -29.25 11.75 2.41
C ARG A 494 -27.91 12.22 2.93
N VAL A 495 -26.97 12.50 2.03
CA VAL A 495 -25.72 13.19 2.36
C VAL A 495 -26.04 14.67 2.47
N GLU A 496 -25.87 15.25 3.66
CA GLU A 496 -26.21 16.66 3.84
C GLU A 496 -25.18 17.56 3.15
N ASP A 497 -25.64 18.71 2.66
CA ASP A 497 -24.75 19.74 2.13
C ASP A 497 -24.25 20.62 3.27
N ASP A 498 -23.39 20.04 4.10
CA ASP A 498 -22.76 20.71 5.23
C ASP A 498 -21.23 20.49 5.26
N ASP A 499 -20.58 21.18 6.21
CA ASP A 499 -19.14 21.09 6.45
C ASP A 499 -18.79 20.08 7.56
N LYS A 500 -19.79 19.35 8.08
CA LYS A 500 -19.63 18.36 9.14
C LYS A 500 -19.54 16.93 8.59
N GLY A 501 -19.99 16.72 7.36
CA GLY A 501 -20.13 15.40 6.76
C GLY A 501 -21.29 14.61 7.38
N SER A 502 -22.40 15.29 7.69
CA SER A 502 -23.56 14.63 8.28
C SER A 502 -24.37 13.85 7.24
N ILE A 503 -25.02 12.77 7.68
CA ILE A 503 -26.01 12.05 6.87
C ILE A 503 -27.33 11.92 7.64
N THR A 504 -28.46 11.93 6.93
CA THR A 504 -29.79 11.79 7.54
C THR A 504 -30.49 10.55 7.01
N LEU A 505 -30.95 9.67 7.92
CA LEU A 505 -31.75 8.50 7.55
C LEU A 505 -33.16 8.93 7.07
N LEU A 506 -33.59 8.40 5.94
CA LEU A 506 -34.87 8.69 5.30
C LEU A 506 -35.89 7.58 5.57
N THR A 507 -37.12 7.94 5.93
CA THR A 507 -38.15 6.98 6.38
C THR A 507 -39.10 6.49 5.30
N ASN A 508 -39.25 7.22 4.18
CA ASN A 508 -40.22 6.91 3.12
C ASN A 508 -39.58 6.79 1.73
N THR A 509 -38.25 6.63 1.67
CA THR A 509 -37.53 6.52 0.40
C THR A 509 -37.33 5.05 0.04
N THR A 510 -37.70 4.67 -1.17
CA THR A 510 -37.63 3.29 -1.67
C THR A 510 -36.67 3.11 -2.85
N SER A 511 -36.08 4.21 -3.33
CA SER A 511 -35.16 4.20 -4.45
C SER A 511 -34.07 5.27 -4.32
N GLY A 512 -32.93 5.04 -4.95
CA GLY A 512 -31.77 5.93 -4.90
C GLY A 512 -30.55 5.33 -5.60
N SER A 513 -29.36 5.67 -5.10
CA SER A 513 -28.08 5.14 -5.58
C SER A 513 -27.40 4.28 -4.51
N VAL A 514 -26.34 3.56 -4.86
CA VAL A 514 -25.49 2.86 -3.89
C VAL A 514 -24.02 2.96 -4.31
N ARG A 515 -23.12 2.96 -3.33
CA ARG A 515 -21.69 2.73 -3.55
C ARG A 515 -21.32 1.50 -2.73
N ALA A 516 -20.98 0.42 -3.41
CA ALA A 516 -20.66 -0.84 -2.77
C ALA A 516 -19.34 -0.76 -2.00
N VAL A 517 -19.21 -1.57 -0.95
CA VAL A 517 -17.96 -1.77 -0.21
C VAL A 517 -17.54 -3.23 -0.26
N TYR A 518 -16.24 -3.48 -0.19
CA TYR A 518 -15.63 -4.80 -0.22
C TYR A 518 -14.81 -5.01 1.06
N ASP A 519 -15.03 -6.13 1.74
CA ASP A 519 -14.37 -6.48 3.01
C ASP A 519 -12.99 -7.09 2.76
N GLU A 520 -11.98 -6.25 2.55
CA GLU A 520 -10.60 -6.66 2.35
C GLU A 520 -10.10 -7.55 3.49
N TRP A 521 -10.38 -7.17 4.75
CA TRP A 521 -9.92 -7.89 5.94
C TRP A 521 -10.30 -9.38 5.94
N TYR A 522 -11.44 -9.71 5.32
CA TYR A 522 -11.93 -11.07 5.28
C TYR A 522 -11.41 -11.83 4.07
N TRP A 523 -11.39 -11.18 2.90
CA TRP A 523 -11.06 -11.84 1.63
C TRP A 523 -9.56 -11.85 1.31
N GLU A 524 -8.74 -11.01 1.95
CA GLU A 524 -7.30 -10.86 1.63
C GLU A 524 -6.48 -12.15 1.83
N LYS A 525 -6.96 -13.08 2.66
CA LYS A 525 -6.31 -14.38 2.88
C LYS A 525 -6.69 -15.43 1.83
N GLU A 526 -7.69 -15.17 1.00
CA GLU A 526 -8.18 -16.10 -0.03
C GLU A 526 -7.34 -15.99 -1.33
N THR A 527 -6.03 -16.19 -1.20
CA THR A 527 -5.05 -15.99 -2.28
C THR A 527 -5.21 -16.94 -3.47
N ASN A 528 -5.86 -18.09 -3.26
CA ASN A 528 -6.19 -19.05 -4.33
C ASN A 528 -7.43 -18.64 -5.14
N TYR A 529 -8.22 -17.68 -4.66
CA TYR A 529 -9.48 -17.25 -5.26
C TYR A 529 -9.43 -15.77 -5.64
N VAL A 530 -8.36 -15.41 -6.35
CA VAL A 530 -8.12 -14.05 -6.86
C VAL A 530 -8.41 -14.02 -8.35
N LEU A 531 -9.12 -12.98 -8.79
CA LEU A 531 -9.48 -12.79 -10.20
C LEU A 531 -8.23 -12.60 -11.05
N GLN A 532 -8.13 -13.35 -12.14
CA GLN A 532 -7.01 -13.28 -13.07
C GLN A 532 -7.37 -12.45 -14.30
N ASN A 533 -6.36 -11.80 -14.87
CA ASN A 533 -6.55 -11.10 -16.15
C ASN A 533 -6.87 -12.09 -17.26
N ASN A 534 -7.79 -11.71 -18.15
CA ASN A 534 -8.00 -12.41 -19.40
C ASN A 534 -6.85 -12.13 -20.39
N SER A 535 -6.85 -12.82 -21.54
CA SER A 535 -5.80 -12.69 -22.56
C SER A 535 -5.61 -11.28 -23.12
N SER A 536 -6.60 -10.40 -22.96
CA SER A 536 -6.56 -9.01 -23.42
C SER A 536 -6.03 -8.06 -22.35
N GLY A 537 -5.61 -8.57 -21.18
CA GLY A 537 -5.16 -7.78 -20.04
C GLY A 537 -6.30 -7.16 -19.21
N GLY A 538 -7.55 -7.47 -19.53
CA GLY A 538 -8.74 -7.04 -18.79
C GLY A 538 -9.28 -8.11 -17.85
N TYR A 539 -10.52 -7.96 -17.41
CA TYR A 539 -11.20 -8.94 -16.57
C TYR A 539 -12.52 -9.38 -17.19
N ASP A 540 -12.86 -10.66 -17.03
CA ASP A 540 -14.17 -11.20 -17.34
C ASP A 540 -15.00 -11.30 -16.06
N PHE A 541 -16.33 -11.17 -16.19
CA PHE A 541 -17.23 -11.28 -15.04
C PHE A 541 -17.15 -12.67 -14.42
N THR A 542 -16.85 -12.73 -13.12
CA THR A 542 -16.63 -13.98 -12.40
C THR A 542 -17.18 -13.89 -10.98
N TRP A 543 -17.87 -14.94 -10.55
CA TRP A 543 -18.35 -15.11 -9.18
C TRP A 543 -17.23 -15.60 -8.26
N CYS A 544 -17.13 -15.01 -7.07
CA CYS A 544 -16.16 -15.42 -6.05
C CYS A 544 -16.77 -15.52 -4.66
N ASP A 545 -18.10 -15.62 -4.59
CA ASP A 545 -18.79 -16.06 -3.40
C ASP A 545 -18.38 -17.50 -3.07
N MET A 546 -18.20 -17.78 -1.77
CA MET A 546 -17.83 -19.09 -1.26
C MET A 546 -18.39 -19.26 0.16
N PRO A 547 -18.57 -20.49 0.66
CA PRO A 547 -19.03 -20.72 2.02
C PRO A 547 -18.14 -19.98 3.03
N MET A 548 -18.77 -19.37 4.02
CA MET A 548 -18.09 -18.69 5.12
C MET A 548 -17.19 -19.71 5.83
N ARG A 549 -15.88 -19.43 5.88
CA ARG A 549 -14.96 -20.25 6.66
C ARG A 549 -15.16 -19.89 8.11
N ASN A 550 -15.29 -20.91 8.97
CA ASN A 550 -15.34 -20.69 10.41
C ASN A 550 -14.06 -19.91 10.79
N PRO A 551 -14.15 -18.73 11.42
CA PRO A 551 -12.98 -17.94 11.81
C PRO A 551 -12.07 -18.66 12.83
N GLN A 552 -12.48 -19.82 13.35
CA GLN A 552 -11.69 -20.70 14.21
C GLN A 552 -10.91 -21.80 13.47
N ASN A 553 -11.07 -21.95 12.15
CA ASN A 553 -10.39 -22.98 11.34
C ASN A 553 -9.25 -22.42 10.49
#